data_AF-A0A7I8MT40-F1
#
_entry.id   AF-A0A7I8MT40-F1
#
_cell.length_a   1.000
_cell.length_b   1.000
_cell.length_c   1.000
_cell.angle_alpha   90.00
_cell.angle_beta   90.00
_cell.angle_gamma   90.00
#
_symmetry.space_group_name_H-M   'P 1'
#
loop_
_entity.id
_entity.type
_entity.pdbx_description
1 polymer ?
#
loop_
_entity_poly.entity_id
_entity_poly.type
_entity_poly.pdbx_seq_one_letter_code
_entity_poly.pdbx_strand_id
1 'polypeptide(L)'
;MNTDGSETRKAQVWFGITATVTIGPGFLHKAEVGGIVMPHLPLTNWLLRIGLPESLNRDMSFSHEFAHFRTAPALLIYMTVLIVLSSATGHADWVKILFLLISGLAAWEIMCEGLVIFEGAAAYRKAYDGVSRIPRLLFWATAGVFTASGWMVVLYR
;
A
#
# COMPACT_ATOMS: atom_id res chain seq x y z
N MET A 1 29.51 -10.14 5.24
CA MET A 1 28.29 -10.32 4.43
C MET A 1 27.20 -10.74 5.39
N ASN A 2 26.12 -9.96 5.54
CA ASN A 2 24.99 -10.36 6.39
C ASN A 2 24.28 -11.57 5.74
N THR A 3 24.19 -12.65 6.49
CA THR A 3 23.80 -13.99 6.06
C THR A 3 22.30 -14.28 6.21
N ASP A 4 21.47 -13.26 6.48
CA ASP A 4 20.03 -13.44 6.71
C ASP A 4 19.16 -13.17 5.47
N GLY A 5 19.73 -12.62 4.38
CA GLY A 5 18.96 -12.25 3.19
C GLY A 5 17.98 -11.09 3.42
N SER A 6 18.09 -10.37 4.54
CA SER A 6 17.32 -9.17 4.80
C SER A 6 18.04 -7.92 4.30
N GLU A 7 17.28 -6.94 3.81
CA GLU A 7 17.80 -5.62 3.45
C GLU A 7 17.03 -4.56 4.23
N THR A 8 17.73 -3.54 4.71
CA THR A 8 17.13 -2.39 5.40
C THR A 8 17.50 -1.11 4.68
N ARG A 9 16.50 -0.29 4.37
CA ARG A 9 16.67 1.05 3.79
C ARG A 9 16.05 2.10 4.71
N LYS A 10 16.54 3.33 4.59
CA LYS A 10 16.03 4.50 5.31
C LYS A 10 15.73 5.61 4.33
N ALA A 11 14.65 6.34 4.57
CA ALA A 11 14.30 7.52 3.79
C ALA A 11 13.64 8.58 4.68
N GLN A 12 13.78 9.85 4.31
CA GLN A 12 13.00 10.92 4.93
C GLN A 12 11.60 10.91 4.35
N VAL A 13 10.60 10.98 5.23
CA VAL A 13 9.18 11.09 4.88
C VAL A 13 8.66 12.45 5.36
N TRP A 14 7.36 12.56 5.60
CA TRP A 14 6.73 13.81 6.05
C TRP A 14 7.48 14.48 7.20
N PHE A 15 7.59 15.81 7.10
CA PHE A 15 8.17 16.67 8.14
C PHE A 15 9.62 16.30 8.54
N GLY A 16 10.37 15.65 7.64
CA GLY A 16 11.76 15.25 7.91
C GLY A 16 11.89 14.12 8.93
N ILE A 17 10.80 13.35 9.15
CA ILE A 17 10.85 12.15 9.98
C ILE A 17 11.51 11.04 9.16
N THR A 18 12.43 10.32 9.79
CA THR A 18 13.08 9.16 9.16
C THR A 18 12.19 7.93 9.28
N ALA A 19 11.86 7.32 8.14
CA ALA A 19 11.26 5.99 8.08
C ALA A 19 12.35 4.96 7.77
N THR A 20 12.24 3.79 8.39
CA THR A 20 13.09 2.63 8.13
C THR A 20 12.20 1.49 7.62
N VAL A 21 12.60 0.85 6.52
CA VAL A 21 11.94 -0.34 6.00
C VAL A 21 12.94 -1.47 5.98
N THR A 22 12.54 -2.64 6.47
CA THR A 22 13.31 -3.88 6.36
C THR A 22 12.48 -4.91 5.59
N ILE A 23 13.03 -5.42 4.50
CA ILE A 23 12.50 -6.57 3.76
C ILE A 23 13.31 -7.78 4.18
N GLY A 24 12.70 -8.69 4.93
CA GLY A 24 13.34 -9.89 5.46
C GLY A 24 13.18 -11.14 4.59
N PRO A 25 13.92 -12.22 4.90
CA PRO A 25 13.64 -13.53 4.33
C PRO A 25 12.23 -14.00 4.77
N GLY A 26 11.54 -14.75 3.91
CA GLY A 26 10.31 -15.46 4.31
C GLY A 26 9.05 -14.60 4.39
N PHE A 27 8.87 -13.63 3.48
CA PHE A 27 7.59 -12.92 3.29
C PHE A 27 7.16 -12.01 4.45
N LEU A 28 8.12 -11.42 5.18
CA LEU A 28 7.83 -10.49 6.27
C LEU A 28 8.55 -9.16 6.04
N HIS A 29 7.78 -8.08 6.02
CA HIS A 29 8.30 -6.72 5.99
C HIS A 29 8.17 -6.07 7.37
N LYS A 30 9.07 -5.15 7.68
CA LYS A 30 8.98 -4.28 8.86
C LYS A 30 9.06 -2.84 8.39
N ALA A 31 8.07 -2.06 8.77
CA ALA A 31 8.02 -0.63 8.53
C ALA A 31 8.15 0.08 9.89
N GLU A 32 9.11 1.00 10.03
CA GLU A 32 9.38 1.71 11.26
C GLU A 32 9.37 3.23 11.04
N VAL A 33 8.70 3.95 11.93
CA VAL A 33 8.74 5.42 11.98
C VAL A 33 8.63 5.88 13.43
N GLY A 34 9.50 6.81 13.85
CA GLY A 34 9.46 7.35 15.22
C GLY A 34 9.59 6.31 16.34
N GLY A 35 10.29 5.20 16.10
CA GLY A 35 10.46 4.09 17.05
C GLY A 35 9.30 3.08 17.12
N ILE A 36 8.24 3.27 16.33
CA ILE A 36 7.14 2.29 16.21
C ILE A 36 7.45 1.36 15.05
N VAL A 37 7.51 0.05 15.32
CA VAL A 37 7.75 -1.00 14.31
C VAL A 37 6.46 -1.73 13.98
N MET A 38 6.13 -1.82 12.69
CA MET A 38 4.94 -2.49 12.16
C MET A 38 5.36 -3.68 11.29
N PRO A 39 5.41 -4.90 11.84
CA PRO A 39 5.62 -6.10 11.04
C PRO A 39 4.34 -6.44 10.27
N HIS A 40 4.46 -6.75 8.98
CA HIS A 40 3.32 -7.12 8.15
C HIS A 40 3.70 -8.05 6.99
N LEU A 41 2.71 -8.78 6.49
CA LEU A 41 2.85 -9.60 5.29
C LEU A 41 2.70 -8.71 4.05
N PRO A 42 3.63 -8.75 3.08
CA PRO A 42 3.64 -7.85 1.94
C PRO A 42 2.77 -8.38 0.79
N LEU A 43 1.47 -8.59 1.03
CA LEU A 43 0.57 -9.24 0.06
C LEU A 43 0.48 -8.48 -1.28
N THR A 44 0.39 -7.16 -1.22
CA THR A 44 0.36 -6.31 -2.41
C THR A 44 1.67 -6.37 -3.18
N ASN A 45 2.79 -6.18 -2.49
CA ASN A 45 4.12 -6.29 -3.08
C ASN A 45 4.35 -7.68 -3.67
N TRP A 46 3.94 -8.74 -2.99
CA TRP A 46 3.99 -10.08 -3.56
C TRP A 46 3.26 -10.19 -4.88
N LEU A 47 1.98 -9.84 -4.92
CA LEU A 47 1.14 -9.94 -6.09
C LEU A 47 1.70 -9.09 -7.24
N LEU A 48 2.00 -7.82 -6.97
CA LEU A 48 2.45 -6.87 -7.98
C LEU A 48 3.82 -7.21 -8.56
N ARG A 49 4.68 -7.87 -7.78
CA ARG A 49 6.07 -8.13 -8.16
C ARG A 49 6.29 -9.53 -8.74
N ILE A 50 5.22 -10.33 -8.93
CA ILE A 50 5.28 -11.61 -9.64
C ILE A 50 5.94 -11.45 -11.02
N GLY A 51 6.95 -12.27 -11.28
CA GLY A 51 7.67 -12.32 -12.56
C GLY A 51 8.82 -11.31 -12.71
N LEU A 52 9.06 -10.45 -11.70
CA LEU A 52 10.20 -9.55 -11.73
C LEU A 52 11.50 -10.23 -11.29
N PRO A 53 12.65 -9.82 -11.85
CA PRO A 53 13.97 -10.14 -11.29
C PRO A 53 14.10 -9.68 -9.84
N GLU A 54 14.86 -10.41 -9.02
CA GLU A 54 14.98 -10.16 -7.58
C GLU A 54 15.37 -8.72 -7.23
N SER A 55 16.34 -8.15 -7.93
CA SER A 55 16.80 -6.77 -7.68
C SER A 55 15.68 -5.75 -7.92
N LEU A 56 14.96 -5.86 -9.05
CA LEU A 56 13.85 -4.99 -9.39
C LEU A 56 12.65 -5.18 -8.47
N ASN A 57 12.36 -6.43 -8.11
CA ASN A 57 11.32 -6.77 -7.13
C ASN A 57 11.62 -6.04 -5.80
N ARG A 58 12.87 -6.16 -5.31
CA ARG A 58 13.27 -5.57 -4.05
C ARG A 58 13.24 -4.04 -4.09
N ASP A 59 13.77 -3.44 -5.14
CA ASP A 59 13.75 -1.98 -5.32
C ASP A 59 12.33 -1.43 -5.33
N MET A 60 11.43 -2.00 -6.13
CA MET A 60 10.04 -1.55 -6.18
C MET A 60 9.26 -1.88 -4.90
N SER A 61 9.59 -2.97 -4.21
CA SER A 61 9.02 -3.27 -2.90
C SER A 61 9.38 -2.18 -1.90
N PHE A 62 10.66 -1.80 -1.79
CA PHE A 62 11.05 -0.67 -0.94
C PHE A 62 10.36 0.63 -1.33
N SER A 63 10.28 0.96 -2.62
CA SER A 63 9.57 2.17 -3.07
C SER A 63 8.11 2.18 -2.63
N HIS A 64 7.43 1.03 -2.69
CA HIS A 64 6.06 0.86 -2.24
C HIS A 64 5.94 0.97 -0.71
N GLU A 65 6.81 0.31 0.05
CA GLU A 65 6.82 0.42 1.52
C GLU A 65 7.03 1.87 1.99
N PHE A 66 7.94 2.61 1.34
CA PHE A 66 8.10 4.04 1.62
C PHE A 66 6.91 4.88 1.15
N ALA A 67 6.16 4.43 0.14
CA ALA A 67 4.95 5.10 -0.30
C ALA A 67 3.84 5.03 0.74
N HIS A 68 3.76 4.00 1.60
CA HIS A 68 2.82 3.97 2.72
C HIS A 68 2.97 5.17 3.64
N PHE A 69 4.19 5.43 4.10
CA PHE A 69 4.47 6.60 4.93
C PHE A 69 4.13 7.91 4.19
N ARG A 70 4.50 7.99 2.91
CA ARG A 70 4.28 9.19 2.09
C ARG A 70 2.81 9.41 1.72
N THR A 71 1.95 8.41 1.77
CA THR A 71 0.52 8.55 1.44
C THR A 71 -0.38 8.49 2.68
N ALA A 72 0.18 8.21 3.87
CA ALA A 72 -0.58 8.13 5.12
C ALA A 72 -1.44 9.38 5.41
N PRO A 73 -0.98 10.64 5.22
CA PRO A 73 -1.85 11.79 5.42
C PRO A 73 -3.06 11.83 4.48
N ALA A 74 -2.88 11.42 3.22
CA ALA A 74 -3.98 11.33 2.27
C ALA A 74 -4.98 10.24 2.66
N LEU A 75 -4.51 9.09 3.15
CA LEU A 75 -5.36 8.05 3.72
C LEU A 75 -6.16 8.57 4.92
N LEU A 76 -5.53 9.31 5.83
CA LEU A 76 -6.22 9.87 6.99
C LEU A 76 -7.38 10.78 6.57
N ILE A 77 -7.14 11.68 5.60
CA ILE A 77 -8.18 12.54 5.03
C ILE A 77 -9.30 11.70 4.41
N TYR A 78 -8.95 10.71 3.59
CA TYR A 78 -9.91 9.80 2.96
C TYR A 78 -10.79 9.09 4.00
N MET A 79 -10.19 8.51 5.04
CA MET A 79 -10.90 7.83 6.12
C MET A 79 -11.78 8.78 6.93
N THR A 80 -11.30 9.98 7.25
CA THR A 80 -12.11 11.00 7.94
C THR A 80 -13.35 11.36 7.13
N VAL A 81 -13.21 11.59 5.82
CA VAL A 81 -14.36 11.88 4.94
C VAL A 81 -15.38 10.75 4.98
N LEU A 82 -14.94 9.50 4.82
CA LEU A 82 -15.85 8.35 4.86
C LEU A 82 -16.56 8.20 6.22
N ILE A 83 -15.84 8.38 7.33
CA ILE A 83 -16.40 8.27 8.68
C ILE A 83 -17.42 9.39 8.95
N VAL A 84 -17.10 10.63 8.59
CA VAL A 84 -18.02 11.78 8.76
C VAL A 84 -19.30 11.56 7.96
N LEU A 85 -19.18 11.16 6.69
CA LEU A 85 -20.33 10.88 5.85
C LEU A 85 -21.15 9.70 6.37
N SER A 86 -20.50 8.59 6.77
CA SER A 86 -21.19 7.44 7.36
C SER A 86 -21.94 7.83 8.64
N SER A 87 -21.32 8.64 9.50
CA SER A 87 -21.91 9.10 10.77
C SER A 87 -23.11 10.01 10.53
N ALA A 88 -23.03 10.91 9.54
CA ALA A 88 -24.13 11.80 9.17
C ALA A 88 -25.37 11.04 8.66
N THR A 89 -25.19 9.82 8.13
CA THR A 89 -26.31 8.97 7.70
C THR A 89 -26.91 8.14 8.84
N GLY A 90 -26.35 8.17 10.06
CA GLY A 90 -26.88 7.44 11.23
C GLY A 90 -26.59 5.94 11.25
N HIS A 91 -25.61 5.47 10.47
CA HIS A 91 -25.32 4.04 10.32
C HIS A 91 -23.96 3.67 10.93
N ALA A 92 -23.99 2.94 12.04
CA ALA A 92 -22.81 2.31 12.62
C ALA A 92 -23.12 0.83 12.94
N ASP A 93 -23.23 0.02 11.89
CA ASP A 93 -23.22 -1.44 12.03
C ASP A 93 -21.80 -1.96 11.80
N TRP A 94 -21.42 -3.03 12.50
CA TRP A 94 -20.11 -3.66 12.44
C TRP A 94 -19.73 -4.09 11.02
N VAL A 95 -20.71 -4.53 10.22
CA VAL A 95 -20.48 -4.88 8.80
C VAL A 95 -20.04 -3.65 8.01
N LYS A 96 -20.68 -2.50 8.21
CA LYS A 96 -20.33 -1.24 7.54
C LYS A 96 -18.94 -0.76 7.95
N ILE A 97 -18.61 -0.84 9.24
CA ILE A 97 -17.27 -0.51 9.74
C ILE A 97 -16.21 -1.39 9.07
N LEU A 98 -16.44 -2.69 8.95
CA LEU A 98 -15.53 -3.61 8.27
C LEU A 98 -15.30 -3.20 6.81
N PHE A 99 -16.36 -2.89 6.06
CA PHE A 99 -16.24 -2.41 4.68
C PHE A 99 -15.48 -1.08 4.57
N LEU A 100 -15.70 -0.15 5.49
CA LEU A 100 -14.96 1.12 5.52
C LEU A 100 -13.46 0.90 5.78
N LEU A 101 -13.11 -0.02 6.69
CA LEU A 101 -11.70 -0.36 6.95
C LEU A 101 -11.04 -1.05 5.74
N ILE A 102 -11.71 -2.01 5.12
CA ILE A 102 -11.24 -2.69 3.91
C ILE A 102 -11.06 -1.68 2.76
N SER A 103 -12.02 -0.76 2.60
CA SER A 103 -11.96 0.32 1.62
C SER A 103 -10.77 1.24 1.87
N GLY A 104 -10.50 1.58 3.13
CA GLY A 104 -9.34 2.37 3.54
C GLY A 104 -8.03 1.72 3.18
N LEU A 105 -7.85 0.44 3.55
CA LEU A 105 -6.65 -0.32 3.22
C LEU A 105 -6.46 -0.39 1.70
N ALA A 106 -7.49 -0.78 0.94
CA ALA A 106 -7.42 -0.87 -0.51
C ALA A 106 -7.09 0.49 -1.18
N ALA A 107 -7.68 1.58 -0.68
CA ALA A 107 -7.37 2.92 -1.16
C ALA A 107 -5.91 3.29 -0.88
N TRP A 108 -5.39 2.90 0.28
CA TRP A 108 -3.99 3.14 0.64
C TRP A 108 -3.04 2.42 -0.30
N GLU A 109 -3.28 1.14 -0.57
CA GLU A 109 -2.50 0.34 -1.52
C GLU A 109 -2.50 0.95 -2.93
N ILE A 110 -3.66 1.41 -3.41
CA ILE A 110 -3.81 2.13 -4.68
C ILE A 110 -2.96 3.40 -4.71
N MET A 111 -3.02 4.21 -3.64
CA MET A 111 -2.23 5.44 -3.55
C MET A 111 -0.73 5.14 -3.50
N CYS A 112 -0.32 4.10 -2.77
CA CYS A 112 1.08 3.71 -2.66
C CYS A 112 1.64 3.27 -4.01
N GLU A 113 0.99 2.33 -4.68
CA GLU A 113 1.45 1.87 -5.99
C GLU A 113 1.33 2.96 -7.06
N GLY A 114 0.27 3.77 -6.99
CA GLY A 114 0.09 4.94 -7.84
C GLY A 114 1.24 5.93 -7.70
N LEU A 115 1.72 6.18 -6.49
CA LEU A 115 2.88 7.05 -6.24
C LEU A 115 4.17 6.44 -6.80
N VAL A 116 4.38 5.13 -6.64
CA VAL A 116 5.54 4.42 -7.24
C VAL A 116 5.54 4.57 -8.76
N ILE A 117 4.38 4.43 -9.41
CA ILE A 117 4.23 4.65 -10.85
C ILE A 117 4.48 6.11 -11.21
N PHE A 118 3.93 7.06 -10.46
CA PHE A 118 4.01 8.48 -10.76
C PHE A 118 5.45 9.01 -10.68
N GLU A 119 6.19 8.66 -9.63
CA GLU A 119 7.58 9.10 -9.43
C GLU A 119 8.56 8.46 -10.40
N GLY A 120 8.22 7.30 -10.98
CA GLY A 120 9.14 6.46 -11.73
C GLY A 120 8.58 5.86 -13.01
N ALA A 121 7.61 6.50 -13.68
CA ALA A 121 6.79 5.87 -14.73
C ALA A 121 7.60 5.16 -15.83
N ALA A 122 8.69 5.77 -16.30
CA ALA A 122 9.56 5.18 -17.33
C ALA A 122 10.30 3.95 -16.80
N ALA A 123 10.85 4.02 -15.59
CA ALA A 123 11.55 2.92 -14.93
C ALA A 123 10.57 1.78 -14.60
N TYR A 124 9.38 2.11 -14.10
CA TYR A 124 8.31 1.17 -13.82
C TYR A 124 7.91 0.39 -15.07
N ARG A 125 7.63 1.09 -16.17
CA ARG A 125 7.28 0.45 -17.45
C ARG A 125 8.40 -0.46 -17.96
N LYS A 126 9.65 -0.01 -17.85
CA LYS A 126 10.82 -0.80 -18.26
C LYS A 126 10.99 -2.05 -17.39
N ALA A 127 10.77 -1.95 -16.08
CA ALA A 127 10.90 -3.07 -15.16
C ALA A 127 9.89 -4.18 -15.45
N TYR A 128 8.71 -3.84 -15.96
CA TYR A 128 7.66 -4.78 -16.33
C TYR A 128 7.62 -5.13 -17.82
N ASP A 129 8.62 -4.73 -18.59
CA ASP A 129 8.72 -5.12 -20.00
C ASP A 129 8.91 -6.64 -20.11
N GLY A 130 8.11 -7.30 -20.95
CA GLY A 130 8.06 -8.77 -21.03
C GLY A 130 7.44 -9.50 -19.82
N VAL A 131 7.00 -8.81 -18.76
CA VAL A 131 6.37 -9.42 -17.57
C VAL A 131 4.84 -9.42 -17.70
N SER A 132 4.20 -10.55 -17.39
CA SER A 132 2.74 -10.69 -17.44
C SER A 132 2.02 -9.55 -16.73
N ARG A 133 0.94 -9.05 -17.35
CA ARG A 133 0.10 -7.97 -16.80
C ARG A 133 -0.97 -8.47 -15.84
N ILE A 134 -1.25 -9.77 -15.82
CA ILE A 134 -2.34 -10.38 -15.04
C ILE A 134 -2.27 -10.01 -13.55
N PRO A 135 -1.11 -10.13 -12.85
CA PRO A 135 -1.07 -9.80 -11.42
C PRO A 135 -1.41 -8.34 -11.12
N ARG A 136 -0.96 -7.41 -11.97
CA ARG A 136 -1.26 -5.98 -11.85
C ARG A 136 -2.74 -5.69 -12.13
N LEU A 137 -3.31 -6.32 -13.16
CA LEU A 137 -4.75 -6.19 -13.44
C LEU A 137 -5.61 -6.70 -12.28
N LEU A 138 -5.23 -7.84 -11.69
CA LEU A 138 -5.91 -8.38 -10.52
C LEU A 138 -5.83 -7.41 -9.34
N PHE A 139 -4.64 -6.88 -9.04
CA PHE A 139 -4.47 -5.86 -8.00
C PHE A 139 -5.39 -4.65 -8.22
N TRP A 140 -5.33 -4.03 -9.40
CA TRP A 140 -6.10 -2.81 -9.68
C TRP A 140 -7.61 -3.08 -9.64
N ALA A 141 -8.06 -4.24 -10.12
CA ALA A 141 -9.46 -4.62 -10.09
C ALA A 141 -9.95 -4.88 -8.66
N THR A 142 -9.23 -5.69 -7.88
CA THR A 142 -9.67 -6.05 -6.51
C THR A 142 -9.58 -4.86 -5.57
N ALA A 143 -8.47 -4.11 -5.60
CA ALA A 143 -8.32 -2.90 -4.80
C ALA A 143 -9.37 -1.86 -5.19
N GLY A 144 -9.62 -1.67 -6.50
CA GLY A 144 -10.64 -0.74 -6.98
C GLY A 144 -12.05 -1.10 -6.49
N VAL A 145 -12.43 -2.38 -6.55
CA VAL A 145 -13.72 -2.86 -6.02
C VAL A 145 -13.82 -2.63 -4.51
N PHE A 146 -12.78 -2.96 -3.75
CA PHE A 146 -12.79 -2.75 -2.29
C PHE A 146 -12.84 -1.26 -1.92
N THR A 147 -12.10 -0.40 -2.60
CA THR A 147 -12.20 1.06 -2.43
C THR A 147 -13.58 1.59 -2.79
N ALA A 148 -14.21 1.07 -3.85
CA ALA A 148 -15.57 1.47 -4.22
C ALA A 148 -16.60 1.00 -3.17
N SER A 149 -16.38 -0.14 -2.53
CA SER A 149 -17.31 -0.70 -1.53
C SER A 149 -17.54 0.23 -0.33
N GLY A 150 -16.51 0.96 0.14
CA GLY A 150 -16.68 1.93 1.22
C GLY A 150 -17.54 3.12 0.81
N TRP A 151 -17.42 3.58 -0.43
CA TRP A 151 -18.32 4.60 -0.99
C TRP A 151 -19.74 4.09 -1.13
N MET A 152 -19.93 2.83 -1.52
CA MET A 152 -21.26 2.23 -1.60
C MET A 152 -21.96 2.22 -0.23
N VAL A 153 -21.25 1.90 0.85
CA VAL A 153 -21.77 1.96 2.23
C VAL A 153 -22.25 3.36 2.61
N VAL A 154 -21.57 4.40 2.12
CA VAL A 154 -21.89 5.80 2.42
C VAL A 154 -23.02 6.33 1.54
N LEU A 155 -23.06 5.94 0.26
CA LEU A 155 -23.96 6.52 -0.74
C LEU A 155 -25.28 5.76 -0.89
N TYR A 156 -25.29 4.45 -0.65
CA TYR A 156 -26.47 3.60 -0.84
C TYR A 156 -26.95 3.06 0.51
N ARG A 157 -28.25 3.28 0.75
CA ARG A 157 -28.95 2.92 2.00
C ARG A 157 -29.37 1.47 2.00
#